data_AF-A0AAW9IZ72-F1
#
_entry.id   AF-A0AAW9IZ72-F1
#
_cell.length_a   1.000
_cell.length_b   1.000
_cell.length_c   1.000
_cell.angle_alpha   90.00
_cell.angle_beta   90.00
_cell.angle_gamma   90.00
#
_symmetry.space_group_name_H-M   'P 1'
#
loop_
_entity.id
_entity.type
_entity.pdbx_description
1 polymer ?
#
loop_
_entity_poly.entity_id
_entity_poly.type
_entity_poly.pdbx_seq_one_letter_code
_entity_poly.pdbx_strand_id
1 'polypeptide(L)'
;THAAGPYNYQNIEIEGIAVYTNNPPAGAFRGFGVTQSAFANECNINKLADMVGLSPWEFRYRNAIRPGQVLPNGQIADEGTALVETLEAVKDAYENNDHVGIACAFKNAGLGVGIPDTGRCRIV
;
A
#
# COMPACT_ATOMS: atom_id res chain seq x y z
N THR A 1 -10.33 2.86 2.79
CA THR A 1 -9.70 1.55 3.08
C THR A 1 -8.26 1.46 2.60
N HIS A 2 -7.93 1.90 1.38
CA HIS A 2 -6.58 1.66 0.81
C HIS A 2 -5.56 2.78 1.05
N ALA A 3 -5.99 3.95 1.54
CA ALA A 3 -5.16 5.15 1.62
C ALA A 3 -3.93 5.01 2.53
N ALA A 4 -3.99 4.11 3.52
CA ALA A 4 -2.85 3.79 4.36
C ALA A 4 -1.75 3.04 3.62
N GLY A 5 -2.06 2.39 2.50
CA GLY A 5 -1.14 1.46 1.86
C GLY A 5 -0.92 0.17 2.68
N PRO A 6 -0.08 -0.74 2.18
CA PRO A 6 0.04 -2.10 2.72
C PRO A 6 1.04 -2.19 3.87
N TYR A 7 0.92 -1.29 4.84
CA TYR A 7 1.82 -1.21 6.00
C TYR A 7 1.07 -1.38 7.31
N ASN A 8 1.79 -1.80 8.34
CA ASN A 8 1.26 -2.01 9.69
C ASN A 8 1.38 -0.73 10.54
N TYR A 9 0.36 0.12 10.48
CA TYR A 9 0.26 1.31 11.33
C TYR A 9 -0.51 0.99 12.61
N GLN A 10 0.01 1.48 13.74
CA GLN A 10 -0.68 1.36 15.04
C GLN A 10 -1.72 2.47 15.23
N ASN A 11 -1.50 3.63 14.62
CA ASN A 11 -2.38 4.79 14.72
C ASN A 11 -2.58 5.39 13.34
N ILE A 12 -3.83 5.63 12.97
CA ILE A 12 -4.17 6.20 11.66
C ILE A 12 -5.51 6.92 11.71
N GLU A 13 -5.57 8.05 11.02
CA GLU A 13 -6.79 8.80 10.79
C GLU A 13 -6.81 9.19 9.31
N ILE A 14 -7.93 8.96 8.63
CA ILE A 14 -8.11 9.29 7.21
C ILE A 14 -9.42 10.05 7.08
N GLU A 15 -9.32 11.30 6.64
CA GLU A 15 -10.47 12.11 6.26
C GLU A 15 -10.63 12.11 4.74
N GLY A 16 -11.88 11.95 4.27
CA GLY A 16 -12.22 12.03 2.86
C GLY A 16 -13.31 13.09 2.64
N ILE A 17 -13.01 14.11 1.84
CA ILE A 17 -13.94 15.18 1.50
C ILE A 17 -14.28 15.08 0.01
N ALA A 18 -15.57 14.94 -0.30
CA ALA A 18 -16.06 15.05 -1.66
C ALA A 18 -16.46 16.51 -1.96
N VAL A 19 -15.70 17.17 -2.82
CA VAL A 19 -15.94 18.57 -3.17
C VAL A 19 -16.82 18.65 -4.41
N TYR A 20 -17.99 19.27 -4.29
CA TYR A 20 -18.83 19.58 -5.44
C TYR A 20 -18.21 20.75 -6.24
N THR A 21 -18.13 20.58 -7.55
CA THR A 21 -17.61 21.61 -8.46
C THR A 21 -18.51 21.70 -9.70
N ASN A 22 -18.37 22.78 -10.47
CA ASN A 22 -19.09 22.96 -11.73
C ASN A 22 -18.46 22.19 -12.91
N ASN A 23 -17.50 21.30 -12.65
CA ASN A 23 -16.90 20.45 -13.67
C ASN A 23 -17.83 19.26 -13.99
N PRO A 24 -17.68 18.63 -15.17
CA PRO A 24 -18.37 17.38 -15.46
C PRO A 24 -18.16 16.34 -14.35
N PRO A 25 -19.19 15.56 -13.97
CA PRO A 25 -19.06 14.54 -12.94
C PRO A 25 -17.92 13.56 -13.24
N ALA A 26 -17.06 13.32 -12.27
CA ALA A 26 -16.02 12.29 -12.36
C ALA A 26 -16.63 10.89 -12.28
N GLY A 27 -16.02 9.93 -12.96
CA GLY A 27 -16.44 8.53 -12.99
C GLY A 27 -15.38 7.56 -12.48
N ALA A 28 -15.70 6.27 -12.57
CA ALA A 28 -14.76 5.20 -12.26
C ALA A 28 -13.56 5.20 -13.22
N PHE A 29 -12.35 5.12 -12.67
CA PHE A 29 -11.13 4.84 -13.44
C PHE A 29 -10.36 3.70 -12.78
N ARG A 30 -9.51 2.99 -13.55
CA ARG A 30 -8.68 1.88 -13.05
C ARG A 30 -7.98 2.25 -11.73
N GLY A 31 -8.32 1.54 -10.66
CA GLY A 31 -7.82 1.78 -9.31
C GLY A 31 -8.84 2.43 -8.36
N PHE A 32 -9.90 3.06 -8.87
CA PHE A 32 -11.07 3.51 -8.09
C PHE A 32 -10.72 4.32 -6.83
N GLY A 33 -9.82 5.30 -6.94
CA GLY A 33 -9.37 6.16 -5.83
C GLY A 33 -8.07 5.69 -5.14
N VAL A 34 -7.65 4.45 -5.38
CA VAL A 34 -6.46 3.87 -4.73
C VAL A 34 -5.17 4.51 -5.24
N THR A 35 -5.05 4.75 -6.54
CA THR A 35 -3.81 5.29 -7.14
C THR A 35 -3.51 6.71 -6.65
N GLN A 36 -4.54 7.54 -6.48
CA GLN A 36 -4.40 8.91 -6.00
C GLN A 36 -3.87 8.95 -4.55
N SER A 37 -4.48 8.14 -3.68
CA SER A 37 -4.08 8.06 -2.27
C SER A 37 -2.73 7.37 -2.08
N ALA A 38 -2.45 6.31 -2.85
CA ALA A 38 -1.16 5.63 -2.83
C ALA A 38 -0.03 6.57 -3.25
N PHE A 39 -0.20 7.36 -4.31
CA PHE A 39 0.82 8.34 -4.71
C PHE A 39 1.16 9.31 -3.57
N ALA A 40 0.14 9.92 -2.95
CA ALA A 40 0.35 10.86 -1.85
C ALA A 40 1.05 10.20 -0.65
N ASN A 41 0.61 9.00 -0.27
CA ASN A 41 1.19 8.27 0.86
C ASN A 41 2.64 7.84 0.59
N GLU A 42 2.92 7.26 -0.58
CA GLU A 42 4.27 6.79 -0.95
C GLU A 42 5.29 7.93 -1.05
N CYS A 43 4.86 9.12 -1.49
CA CYS A 43 5.69 10.31 -1.43
C CYS A 43 6.03 10.71 0.02
N ASN A 44 5.06 10.62 0.94
CA ASN A 44 5.30 10.90 2.36
C ASN A 44 6.22 9.84 2.98
N ILE A 45 6.09 8.57 2.62
CA ILE A 45 6.98 7.50 3.08
C ILE A 45 8.43 7.77 2.70
N ASN A 46 8.70 8.25 1.48
CA ASN A 46 10.07 8.62 1.11
C ASN A 46 10.62 9.74 2.00
N LYS A 47 9.82 10.79 2.25
CA LYS A 47 10.22 11.88 3.16
C LYS A 47 10.48 11.38 4.58
N LEU A 48 9.64 10.49 5.10
CA LEU A 48 9.81 9.90 6.43
C LEU A 48 11.07 9.05 6.51
N ALA A 49 11.38 8.26 5.47
CA ALA A 49 12.59 7.46 5.39
C ALA A 49 13.85 8.35 5.47
N ASP A 50 13.88 9.43 4.69
CA ASP A 50 14.98 10.41 4.72
C ASP A 50 15.16 11.03 6.11
N MET A 51 14.05 11.41 6.77
CA MET A 51 14.07 12.03 8.11
C MET A 51 14.68 11.13 9.19
N VAL A 52 14.54 9.80 9.06
CA VAL A 52 15.06 8.83 10.03
C VAL A 52 16.35 8.15 9.56
N GLY A 53 16.91 8.57 8.42
CA GLY A 53 18.15 8.03 7.86
C GLY A 53 18.04 6.58 7.38
N LEU A 54 16.84 6.16 6.94
CA LEU A 54 16.62 4.84 6.34
C LEU A 54 16.47 4.96 4.83
N SER A 55 16.89 3.94 4.09
CA SER A 55 16.60 3.88 2.66
C SER A 55 15.10 3.75 2.43
N PRO A 56 14.56 4.27 1.31
CA PRO A 56 13.13 4.11 0.99
C PRO A 56 12.68 2.64 0.91
N TRP A 57 13.56 1.72 0.52
CA TRP A 57 13.28 0.28 0.54
C TRP A 57 13.21 -0.26 1.97
N GLU A 58 14.22 0.03 2.80
CA GLU A 58 14.30 -0.48 4.18
C GLU A 58 13.13 0.03 5.03
N PHE A 59 12.75 1.30 4.87
CA PHE A 59 11.59 1.85 5.57
C PHE A 59 10.31 1.09 5.24
N ARG A 60 10.08 0.75 3.96
CA ARG A 60 8.92 -0.03 3.52
C ARG A 60 8.99 -1.46 4.05
N TYR A 61 10.16 -2.09 3.98
CA TYR A 61 10.38 -3.46 4.44
C TYR A 61 10.10 -3.64 5.95
N ARG A 62 10.57 -2.70 6.77
CA ARG A 62 10.29 -2.71 8.22
C ARG A 62 8.80 -2.60 8.54
N ASN A 63 8.11 -1.71 7.83
CA ASN A 63 6.71 -1.40 8.08
C ASN A 63 5.72 -2.28 7.30
N ALA A 64 6.20 -3.14 6.40
CA ALA A 64 5.38 -4.02 5.58
C ALA A 64 4.45 -4.89 6.44
N ILE A 65 3.18 -4.98 6.01
CA ILE A 65 2.21 -5.88 6.64
C ILE A 65 2.64 -7.34 6.46
N ARG A 66 2.46 -8.16 7.50
CA ARG A 66 2.76 -9.59 7.52
C ARG A 66 1.52 -10.42 7.87
N PRO A 67 1.48 -11.73 7.54
CA PRO A 67 0.44 -12.62 8.00
C PRO A 67 0.17 -12.51 9.51
N GLY A 68 -1.10 -12.57 9.89
CA GLY A 68 -1.58 -12.42 11.26
C GLY A 68 -1.67 -10.97 11.77
N GLN A 69 -1.07 -10.00 11.07
CA GLN A 69 -1.15 -8.59 11.46
C GLN A 69 -2.45 -7.95 10.99
N VAL A 70 -2.83 -6.85 11.64
CA VAL A 70 -4.08 -6.13 11.36
C VAL A 70 -3.76 -4.88 10.56
N LEU A 71 -4.47 -4.71 9.44
CA LEU A 71 -4.40 -3.51 8.64
C LEU A 71 -5.17 -2.36 9.30
N PRO A 72 -4.84 -1.11 8.95
CA PRO A 72 -5.54 0.09 9.43
C PRO A 72 -7.06 0.10 9.32
N ASN A 73 -7.62 -0.68 8.40
CA ASN A 73 -9.06 -0.85 8.20
C ASN A 73 -9.68 -1.99 9.04
N GLY A 74 -8.91 -2.60 9.94
CA GLY A 74 -9.32 -3.73 10.79
C GLY A 74 -9.23 -5.11 10.13
N GLN A 75 -8.77 -5.20 8.89
CA GLN A 75 -8.64 -6.49 8.21
C GLN A 75 -7.40 -7.24 8.69
N ILE A 76 -7.56 -8.52 9.03
CA ILE A 76 -6.44 -9.41 9.33
C ILE A 76 -5.80 -9.85 8.01
N ALA A 77 -4.49 -9.62 7.89
CA ALA A 77 -3.67 -10.15 6.81
C ALA A 77 -3.55 -11.66 6.99
N ASP A 78 -3.99 -12.43 5.99
CA ASP A 78 -3.88 -13.88 6.02
C ASP A 78 -2.51 -14.38 5.55
N GLU A 79 -2.32 -15.69 5.60
CA GLU A 79 -1.10 -16.40 5.20
C GLU A 79 -0.70 -16.20 3.72
N GLY A 80 -1.59 -15.69 2.87
CA GLY A 80 -1.28 -15.34 1.48
C GLY A 80 -0.69 -13.94 1.31
N THR A 81 -0.54 -13.17 2.39
CA THR A 81 0.02 -11.82 2.37
C THR A 81 1.52 -11.88 2.10
N ALA A 82 1.94 -11.42 0.91
CA ALA A 82 3.31 -11.60 0.43
C ALA A 82 4.05 -10.28 0.11
N LEU A 83 3.78 -9.19 0.84
CA LEU A 83 4.43 -7.90 0.58
C LEU A 83 5.93 -7.96 0.87
N VAL A 84 6.32 -8.60 1.97
CA VAL A 84 7.73 -8.73 2.39
C VAL A 84 8.52 -9.47 1.31
N GLU A 85 7.99 -10.60 0.85
CA GLU A 85 8.54 -11.45 -0.20
C GLU A 85 8.63 -10.68 -1.54
N THR A 86 7.62 -9.86 -1.85
CA THR A 86 7.65 -9.01 -3.04
C THR A 86 8.74 -7.95 -2.96
N LEU A 87 8.96 -7.35 -1.79
CA LEU A 87 10.03 -6.37 -1.55
C LEU A 87 11.41 -7.01 -1.63
N GLU A 88 11.58 -8.21 -1.07
CA GLU A 88 12.81 -8.99 -1.16
C GLU A 88 13.12 -9.37 -2.61
N ALA A 89 12.14 -9.83 -3.38
CA ALA A 89 12.31 -10.23 -4.77
C ALA A 89 12.79 -9.08 -5.69
N VAL A 90 12.49 -7.83 -5.34
CA VAL A 90 12.93 -6.65 -6.11
C VAL A 90 14.13 -5.94 -5.49
N LYS A 91 14.65 -6.41 -4.35
CA LYS A 91 15.69 -5.72 -3.59
C LYS A 91 16.95 -5.51 -4.42
N ASP A 92 17.48 -6.57 -5.03
CA ASP A 92 18.72 -6.49 -5.80
C ASP A 92 18.57 -5.55 -7.01
N ALA A 93 17.40 -5.56 -7.66
CA ALA A 93 17.12 -4.64 -8.76
C ALA A 93 17.03 -3.18 -8.27
N TYR A 94 16.54 -2.96 -7.06
CA TYR A 94 16.49 -1.63 -6.45
C TYR A 94 17.88 -1.15 -6.00
N GLU A 95 18.69 -1.99 -5.35
CA GLU A 95 19.97 -1.56 -4.78
C GLU A 95 21.08 -1.39 -5.83
N ASN A 96 21.00 -2.11 -6.96
CA ASN A 96 22.03 -2.06 -8.01
C ASN A 96 21.77 -1.01 -9.11
N ASN A 97 20.82 -0.10 -8.93
CA ASN A 97 20.48 0.92 -9.94
C ASN A 97 20.40 2.33 -9.35
N ASP A 98 21.05 3.30 -9.99
CA ASP A 98 21.08 4.71 -9.53
C ASP A 98 19.77 5.48 -9.81
N HIS A 99 18.96 4.99 -10.76
CA HIS A 99 17.74 5.66 -11.24
C HIS A 99 16.52 4.77 -11.12
N VAL A 100 16.17 4.44 -9.88
CA VAL A 100 15.06 3.56 -9.54
C VAL A 100 14.17 4.20 -8.48
N GLY A 101 12.88 3.90 -8.55
CA GLY A 101 11.90 4.25 -7.52
C GLY A 101 11.11 3.01 -7.12
N ILE A 102 10.57 3.03 -5.91
CA ILE A 102 9.72 1.96 -5.41
C ILE A 102 8.46 2.56 -4.78
N ALA A 103 7.34 1.91 -5.01
CA ALA A 103 6.05 2.24 -4.43
C ALA A 103 5.26 0.96 -4.15
N CYS A 104 4.57 0.90 -3.02
CA CYS A 104 3.69 -0.22 -2.69
C CYS A 104 2.24 0.25 -2.64
N ALA A 105 1.32 -0.56 -3.17
CA ALA A 105 -0.10 -0.24 -3.12
C ALA A 105 -0.92 -1.52 -3.03
N PHE A 106 -2.08 -1.40 -2.42
CA PHE A 106 -3.10 -2.44 -2.52
C PHE A 106 -3.70 -2.44 -3.92
N LYS A 107 -3.88 -3.63 -4.48
CA LYS A 107 -4.63 -3.85 -5.70
C LYS A 107 -5.46 -5.12 -5.51
N ASN A 108 -6.70 -5.10 -5.99
CA ASN A 108 -7.62 -6.23 -5.86
C ASN A 108 -7.87 -6.68 -4.41
N ALA A 109 -7.87 -5.76 -3.43
CA ALA A 109 -8.48 -6.11 -2.15
C ALA A 109 -9.97 -6.35 -2.43
N GLY A 110 -10.45 -7.57 -2.17
CA GLY A 110 -11.78 -8.06 -2.57
C GLY A 110 -12.99 -7.25 -2.05
N LEU A 111 -14.12 -7.92 -1.84
CA LEU A 111 -15.39 -7.25 -1.53
C LEU A 111 -15.43 -6.50 -0.17
N GLY A 112 -14.40 -6.65 0.65
CA GLY A 112 -14.25 -5.95 1.92
C GLY A 112 -13.98 -6.90 3.09
N VAL A 113 -14.06 -6.35 4.30
CA VAL A 113 -13.73 -7.05 5.55
C VAL A 113 -14.68 -8.22 5.79
N GLY A 114 -14.14 -9.40 6.08
CA GLY A 114 -14.90 -10.58 6.49
C GLY A 114 -15.51 -11.41 5.37
N ILE A 115 -15.33 -11.02 4.10
CA ILE A 115 -15.78 -11.81 2.95
C ILE A 115 -14.58 -12.59 2.39
N PRO A 116 -14.65 -13.94 2.35
CA PRO A 116 -13.60 -14.75 1.74
C PRO A 116 -13.38 -14.37 0.28
N ASP A 117 -12.17 -13.94 -0.04
CA ASP A 117 -11.75 -13.68 -1.42
C ASP A 117 -11.28 -15.00 -2.05
N THR A 118 -12.13 -15.59 -2.88
CA THR A 118 -11.86 -16.87 -3.56
C THR A 118 -10.99 -16.71 -4.82
N GLY A 119 -10.74 -15.47 -5.27
CA GLY A 119 -10.01 -15.16 -6.50
C GLY A 119 -8.51 -15.05 -6.33
N ARG A 120 -7.86 -15.98 -5.63
CA ARG A 120 -6.44 -15.87 -5.25
C ARG A 120 -5.51 -16.77 -6.07
N CYS A 121 -4.30 -16.27 -6.29
CA CYS A 121 -3.18 -17.03 -6.85
C CYS A 121 -2.16 -17.29 -5.73
N ARG A 122 -1.67 -18.53 -5.61
CA ARG A 122 -0.54 -18.85 -4.73
C ARG A 122 0.73 -18.79 -5.56
N ILE A 123 1.74 -18.09 -5.06
CA ILE A 123 3.09 -18.21 -5.58
C ILE A 123 3.60 -19.57 -5.10
N VAL A 124 3.80 -20.49 -6.04
CA VAL A 124 4.43 -21.81 -5.85
C VAL A 124 5.82 -21.78 -6.43
#